data_AF-A0A1G9CV89-F1
#
_entry.id   AF-A0A1G9CV89-F1
#
_cell.length_a   1.000
_cell.length_b   1.000
_cell.length_c   1.000
_cell.angle_alpha   90.00
_cell.angle_beta   90.00
_cell.angle_gamma   90.00
#
_symmetry.space_group_name_H-M   'P 1'
#
loop_
_entity.id
_entity.type
_entity.pdbx_description
1 polymer ?
#
loop_
_entity_poly.entity_id
_entity_poly.type
_entity_poly.pdbx_seq_one_letter_code
_entity_poly.pdbx_strand_id
1 'polypeptide(L)'
;MSELSELERRLSEALDRIREGVERLTLAPLPAAPSEAAADEARGAAEEIASLREALEAERLANAQLEERLAAIRSRLEEKVEELSGEVEGLREQLEATHARNRHLKRRLEEVRAALARLREAASEGVTEPEQINRAMLAELESLRALREADRHELDALIAELKPLVEEAADA
;
A
#
# COMPACT_ATOMS: atom_id res chain seq x y z
N MET A 1 -2.52 54.49 -75.39
CA MET A 1 -3.27 53.65 -76.36
C MET A 1 -2.86 52.18 -76.28
N SER A 2 -1.58 51.84 -76.01
CA SER A 2 -1.10 50.45 -75.83
C SER A 2 -1.59 49.76 -74.55
N GLU A 3 -1.61 50.49 -73.42
CA GLU A 3 -2.07 49.96 -72.12
C GLU A 3 -3.54 49.50 -72.16
N LEU A 4 -4.38 50.22 -72.90
CA LEU A 4 -5.81 49.90 -73.02
C LEU A 4 -6.01 48.61 -73.83
N SER A 5 -5.28 48.45 -74.94
CA SER A 5 -5.31 47.22 -75.74
C SER A 5 -4.72 46.00 -75.01
N GLU A 6 -3.74 46.20 -74.14
CA GLU A 6 -3.18 45.11 -73.33
C GLU A 6 -4.16 44.66 -72.23
N LEU A 7 -4.85 45.63 -71.59
CA LEU A 7 -5.92 45.35 -70.64
C LEU A 7 -7.10 44.64 -71.32
N GLU A 8 -7.51 45.06 -72.52
CA GLU A 8 -8.56 44.39 -73.30
C GLU A 8 -8.19 42.95 -73.66
N ARG A 9 -6.93 42.70 -74.06
CA ARG A 9 -6.44 41.34 -74.34
C ARG A 9 -6.46 40.45 -73.10
N ARG A 10 -5.99 40.97 -71.95
CA ARG A 10 -6.01 40.23 -70.68
C ARG A 10 -7.43 39.98 -70.17
N LEU A 11 -8.34 40.94 -70.35
CA LEU A 11 -9.74 40.77 -69.99
C LEU A 11 -10.40 39.69 -70.85
N SER A 12 -10.11 39.67 -72.15
CA SER A 12 -10.63 38.66 -73.07
C SER A 12 -10.14 37.26 -72.69
N GLU A 13 -8.85 37.09 -72.43
CA GLU A 13 -8.29 35.81 -71.95
C GLU A 13 -8.87 35.38 -70.60
N ALA A 14 -9.13 36.33 -69.69
CA ALA A 14 -9.76 36.04 -68.40
C ALA A 14 -11.23 35.60 -68.58
N LEU A 15 -11.97 36.27 -69.46
CA LEU A 15 -13.36 35.92 -69.77
C LEU A 15 -13.47 34.56 -70.46
N ASP A 16 -12.54 34.21 -71.35
CA ASP A 16 -12.50 32.90 -71.99
C ASP A 16 -12.17 31.79 -71.00
N ARG A 17 -11.24 32.01 -70.05
CA ARG A 17 -10.99 31.06 -68.96
C ARG A 17 -12.19 30.89 -68.03
N ILE A 18 -12.91 31.97 -67.74
CA ILE A 18 -14.15 31.90 -66.94
C ILE A 18 -15.21 31.14 -67.73
N ARG A 19 -15.36 31.39 -69.03
CA ARG A 19 -16.28 30.66 -69.90
C ARG A 19 -15.97 29.17 -69.91
N GLU A 20 -14.72 28.79 -70.13
CA GLU A 20 -14.30 27.37 -70.07
C GLU A 20 -14.48 26.78 -68.65
N GLY A 21 -14.20 27.55 -67.61
CA GLY A 21 -14.41 27.11 -66.23
C GLY A 21 -15.89 26.86 -65.92
N VAL A 22 -16.77 27.73 -66.40
CA VAL A 22 -18.23 27.57 -66.28
C VAL A 22 -18.71 26.39 -67.11
N GLU A 23 -18.25 26.24 -68.36
CA GLU A 23 -18.59 25.08 -69.20
C GLU A 23 -18.13 23.76 -68.58
N ARG A 24 -16.95 23.72 -67.96
CA ARG A 24 -16.48 22.53 -67.22
C ARG A 24 -17.33 22.26 -65.99
N LEU A 25 -17.80 23.28 -65.28
CA LEU A 25 -18.68 23.11 -64.13
C LEU A 25 -20.11 22.68 -64.54
N THR A 26 -20.58 23.11 -65.70
CA THR A 26 -21.90 22.71 -66.23
C THR A 26 -21.88 21.35 -66.92
N LEU A 27 -20.77 20.96 -67.55
CA LEU A 27 -20.56 19.64 -68.17
C LEU A 27 -20.01 18.59 -67.21
N ALA A 28 -19.42 19.00 -66.08
CA ALA A 28 -19.12 18.09 -64.99
C ALA A 28 -20.45 17.46 -64.56
N PRO A 29 -20.57 16.11 -64.61
CA PRO A 29 -21.71 15.45 -64.02
C PRO A 29 -21.79 15.93 -62.57
N LEU A 30 -22.93 16.52 -62.17
CA LEU A 30 -23.17 16.71 -60.75
C LEU A 30 -22.92 15.34 -60.09
N PRO A 31 -22.19 15.27 -58.96
CA PRO A 31 -22.13 14.03 -58.22
C PRO A 31 -23.56 13.58 -58.04
N ALA A 32 -23.88 12.38 -58.54
CA ALA A 32 -25.23 11.84 -58.45
C ALA A 32 -25.65 11.98 -56.99
N ALA A 33 -26.83 12.57 -56.74
CA ALA A 33 -27.35 12.65 -55.39
C ALA A 33 -27.22 11.25 -54.76
N PRO A 34 -26.66 11.15 -53.54
CA PRO A 34 -26.45 9.85 -52.92
C PRO A 34 -27.78 9.09 -53.00
N SER A 35 -27.74 7.89 -53.57
CA SER A 35 -28.88 6.99 -53.63
C SER A 35 -29.51 6.92 -52.24
N GLU A 36 -30.84 6.87 -52.14
CA GLU A 36 -31.53 6.70 -50.85
C GLU A 36 -30.93 5.52 -50.05
N ALA A 37 -30.51 4.45 -50.74
CA ALA A 37 -29.80 3.33 -50.14
C ALA A 37 -28.43 3.69 -49.52
N ALA A 38 -27.64 4.57 -50.18
CA ALA A 38 -26.36 5.03 -49.65
C ALA A 38 -26.54 6.05 -48.51
N ALA A 39 -27.63 6.81 -48.52
CA ALA A 39 -27.99 7.71 -47.41
C ALA A 39 -28.48 6.94 -46.18
N ASP A 40 -29.22 5.84 -46.37
CA ASP A 40 -29.67 4.96 -45.29
C ASP A 40 -28.52 4.13 -44.70
N GLU A 41 -27.58 3.63 -45.50
CA GLU A 41 -26.35 3.00 -45.00
C GLU A 41 -25.50 3.98 -44.18
N ALA A 42 -25.36 5.23 -44.64
CA ALA A 42 -24.62 6.26 -43.89
C ALA A 42 -25.30 6.64 -42.57
N ARG A 43 -26.64 6.62 -42.52
CA ARG A 43 -27.41 6.81 -41.28
C ARG A 43 -27.24 5.63 -40.32
N GLY A 44 -27.35 4.39 -40.81
CA GLY A 44 -27.12 3.19 -40.01
C GLY A 44 -25.71 3.16 -39.40
N ALA A 45 -24.69 3.48 -40.20
CA ALA A 45 -23.31 3.59 -39.71
C ALA A 45 -23.13 4.71 -38.68
N ALA A 46 -23.83 5.84 -38.83
CA ALA A 46 -23.78 6.94 -37.86
C ALA A 46 -24.44 6.56 -36.53
N GLU A 47 -25.55 5.83 -36.57
CA GLU A 47 -26.24 5.30 -35.38
C GLU A 47 -25.39 4.24 -34.66
N GLU A 48 -24.75 3.33 -35.40
CA GLU A 48 -23.81 2.36 -34.84
C GLU A 48 -22.61 3.05 -34.16
N ILE A 49 -22.01 4.05 -34.79
CA ILE A 49 -20.91 4.83 -34.20
C ILE A 49 -21.36 5.55 -32.93
N ALA A 50 -22.58 6.09 -32.90
CA ALA A 50 -23.13 6.73 -31.71
C ALA A 50 -23.29 5.71 -30.56
N SER A 51 -23.84 4.52 -30.84
CA SER A 51 -24.00 3.46 -29.84
C SER A 51 -22.67 2.93 -29.29
N LEU A 52 -21.67 2.76 -30.16
CA LEU A 52 -20.33 2.31 -29.77
C LEU A 52 -19.61 3.36 -28.91
N ARG A 53 -19.82 4.65 -29.20
CA ARG A 53 -19.27 5.74 -28.38
C ARG A 53 -19.90 5.76 -26.99
N GLU A 54 -21.22 5.59 -26.90
CA GLU A 54 -21.91 5.52 -25.62
C GLU A 54 -21.43 4.32 -24.78
N ALA A 55 -21.31 3.14 -25.40
CA ALA A 55 -20.75 1.96 -24.74
C ALA A 55 -19.30 2.17 -24.28
N LEU A 56 -18.46 2.82 -25.09
CA LEU A 56 -17.08 3.13 -24.73
C LEU A 56 -17.00 4.09 -23.54
N GLU A 57 -17.85 5.12 -23.50
CA GLU A 57 -17.90 6.05 -22.36
C GLU A 57 -18.40 5.35 -21.09
N ALA A 58 -19.39 4.46 -21.20
CA ALA A 58 -19.85 3.64 -20.07
C ALA A 58 -18.74 2.73 -19.52
N GLU A 59 -17.99 2.06 -20.40
CA GLU A 59 -16.86 1.21 -20.02
C GLU A 59 -15.70 2.02 -19.42
N ARG A 60 -15.44 3.24 -19.92
CA ARG A 60 -14.43 4.14 -19.35
C ARG A 60 -14.80 4.57 -17.94
N LEU A 61 -16.07 4.90 -17.70
CA LEU A 61 -16.56 5.24 -16.36
C LEU A 61 -16.46 4.04 -15.41
N ALA A 62 -16.83 2.85 -15.87
CA ALA A 62 -16.70 1.62 -15.09
C ALA A 62 -15.24 1.33 -14.73
N ASN A 63 -14.31 1.46 -15.67
CA ASN A 63 -12.88 1.29 -15.42
C ASN A 63 -12.36 2.32 -14.42
N ALA A 64 -12.72 3.60 -14.54
CA ALA A 64 -12.29 4.63 -13.59
C ALA A 64 -12.74 4.33 -12.16
N GLN A 65 -13.99 3.86 -11.98
CA GLN A 65 -14.50 3.44 -10.67
C GLN A 65 -13.76 2.21 -10.12
N LEU A 66 -13.39 1.25 -10.98
CA LEU A 66 -12.62 0.08 -10.57
C LEU A 66 -11.19 0.48 -10.18
N GLU A 67 -10.55 1.38 -10.91
CA GLU A 67 -9.23 1.91 -10.58
C GLU A 67 -9.23 2.65 -9.24
N GLU A 68 -10.25 3.47 -8.97
CA GLU A 68 -10.42 4.14 -7.68
C GLU A 68 -10.59 3.13 -6.54
N ARG A 69 -11.44 2.11 -6.73
CA ARG A 69 -11.62 1.03 -5.74
C ARG A 69 -10.32 0.26 -5.51
N LEU A 70 -9.57 -0.04 -6.58
CA LEU A 70 -8.28 -0.71 -6.47
C LEU A 70 -7.26 0.15 -5.73
N ALA A 71 -7.22 1.46 -5.99
CA ALA A 71 -6.36 2.39 -5.26
C ALA A 71 -6.70 2.43 -3.76
N ALA A 72 -7.99 2.51 -3.43
CA ALA A 72 -8.46 2.48 -2.05
C ALA A 72 -8.13 1.14 -1.35
N ILE A 73 -8.30 0.01 -2.03
CA ILE A 73 -7.93 -1.30 -1.48
C ILE A 73 -6.42 -1.41 -1.27
N ARG A 74 -5.62 -0.96 -2.25
CA ARG A 74 -4.14 -0.97 -2.13
C ARG A 74 -3.68 -0.14 -0.94
N SER A 75 -4.19 1.08 -0.79
CA SER A 75 -3.86 1.94 0.35
C SER A 75 -4.20 1.28 1.69
N ARG A 76 -5.36 0.64 1.82
CA ARG A 76 -5.73 -0.10 3.04
C ARG A 76 -4.84 -1.32 3.30
N LEU A 77 -4.44 -2.02 2.23
CA LEU A 77 -3.54 -3.17 2.36
C LEU A 77 -2.13 -2.73 2.75
N GLU A 78 -1.63 -1.62 2.20
CA GLU A 78 -0.34 -1.03 2.57
C GLU A 78 -0.35 -0.63 4.05
N GLU A 79 -1.37 0.09 4.51
CA GLU A 79 -1.55 0.44 5.93
C GLU A 79 -1.59 -0.82 6.82
N LYS A 80 -2.35 -1.85 6.44
CA LYS A 80 -2.42 -3.08 7.23
C LYS A 80 -1.10 -3.86 7.24
N VAL A 81 -0.37 -3.83 6.14
CA VAL A 81 0.95 -4.47 6.06
C VAL A 81 1.96 -3.73 6.94
N GLU A 82 1.93 -2.39 6.97
CA GLU A 82 2.77 -1.59 7.85
C GLU A 82 2.46 -1.87 9.33
N GLU A 83 1.18 -1.87 9.70
CA GLU A 83 0.72 -2.20 11.07
C GLU A 83 1.19 -3.60 11.49
N LEU A 84 0.90 -4.63 10.69
CA LEU A 84 1.29 -6.01 10.99
C LEU A 84 2.82 -6.19 11.00
N SER A 85 3.54 -5.48 10.15
CA SER A 85 5.01 -5.53 10.15
C SER A 85 5.57 -4.93 11.44
N GLY A 86 4.99 -3.81 11.92
CA GLY A 86 5.33 -3.22 13.21
C GLY A 86 5.01 -4.13 14.39
N GLU A 87 3.85 -4.80 14.39
CA GLU A 87 3.50 -5.79 15.41
C GLU A 87 4.50 -6.97 15.43
N VAL A 88 4.87 -7.50 14.26
CA VAL A 88 5.84 -8.60 14.16
C VAL A 88 7.21 -8.17 14.66
N GLU A 89 7.66 -6.95 14.37
CA GLU A 89 8.91 -6.41 14.90
C GLU A 89 8.86 -6.27 16.43
N GLY A 90 7.78 -5.70 16.97
CA GLY A 90 7.58 -5.59 18.42
C GLY A 90 7.57 -6.94 19.13
N LEU A 91 6.88 -7.94 18.57
CA LEU A 91 6.86 -9.30 19.11
C LEU A 91 8.24 -9.98 19.06
N ARG A 92 9.03 -9.73 18.01
CA ARG A 92 10.41 -10.24 17.91
C ARG A 92 11.31 -9.63 18.98
N GLU A 93 11.20 -8.33 19.24
CA GLU A 93 11.95 -7.67 20.31
C GLU A 93 11.59 -8.22 21.70
N GLN A 94 10.29 -8.42 21.96
CA GLN A 94 9.81 -9.04 23.19
C GLN A 94 10.32 -10.49 23.35
N LEU A 95 10.35 -11.27 22.26
CA LEU A 95 10.88 -12.63 22.28
C LEU A 95 12.38 -12.65 22.59
N GLU A 96 13.17 -11.76 22.01
CA GLU A 96 14.60 -11.66 22.33
C GLU A 96 14.84 -11.21 23.76
N ALA A 97 14.04 -10.25 24.27
CA ALA A 97 14.11 -9.82 25.66
C ALA A 97 13.79 -10.97 26.64
N THR A 98 12.74 -11.75 26.37
CA THR A 98 12.38 -12.92 27.20
C THR A 98 13.42 -14.03 27.10
N HIS A 99 14.00 -14.30 25.93
CA HIS A 99 15.13 -15.21 25.77
C HIS A 99 16.35 -14.76 26.58
N ALA A 100 16.70 -13.48 26.57
CA ALA A 100 17.79 -12.92 27.37
C ALA A 100 17.53 -13.10 28.88
N ARG A 101 16.31 -12.80 29.35
CA ARG A 101 15.88 -13.04 30.74
C ARG A 101 16.00 -14.51 31.12
N ASN A 102 15.54 -15.42 30.26
CA ASN A 102 15.61 -16.86 30.53
C ASN A 102 17.07 -17.36 30.64
N ARG A 103 17.96 -16.88 29.75
CA ARG A 103 19.40 -17.17 29.84
C ARG A 103 20.00 -16.64 31.15
N HIS A 104 19.63 -15.43 31.56
CA HIS A 104 20.07 -14.86 32.82
C HIS A 104 19.63 -15.71 34.02
N LEU A 105 18.35 -16.06 34.09
CA LEU A 105 17.80 -16.90 35.17
C LEU A 105 18.45 -18.29 35.22
N LYS A 106 18.69 -18.93 34.07
CA LYS A 106 19.41 -20.21 34.02
C LYS A 106 20.82 -20.11 34.59
N ARG A 107 21.57 -19.07 34.21
CA ARG A 107 22.92 -18.84 34.76
C ARG A 107 22.88 -18.64 36.28
N ARG A 108 21.93 -17.84 36.78
CA ARG A 108 21.74 -17.65 38.23
C ARG A 108 21.38 -18.94 38.95
N LEU A 109 20.53 -19.77 38.37
CA LEU A 109 20.20 -21.08 38.95
C LEU A 109 21.43 -22.00 39.04
N GLU A 110 22.29 -21.99 38.03
CA GLU A 110 23.56 -22.72 38.05
C GLU A 110 24.52 -22.18 39.13
N GLU A 111 24.66 -20.85 39.24
CA GLU A 111 25.44 -20.18 40.29
C GLU A 111 24.95 -20.60 41.70
N VAL A 112 23.63 -20.57 41.94
CA VAL A 112 23.03 -20.99 43.22
C VAL A 112 23.26 -22.48 43.49
N ARG A 113 23.08 -23.35 42.48
CA ARG A 113 23.34 -24.79 42.63
C ARG A 113 24.80 -25.07 42.98
N ALA A 114 25.75 -24.37 42.34
CA ALA A 114 27.17 -24.49 42.65
C ALA A 114 27.50 -24.00 44.06
N ALA A 115 26.90 -22.89 44.51
CA ALA A 115 27.06 -22.40 45.87
C ALA A 115 26.53 -23.39 46.91
N LEU A 116 25.34 -23.98 46.68
CA LEU A 116 24.75 -25.01 47.54
C LEU A 116 25.60 -26.28 47.60
N ALA A 117 26.22 -26.69 46.49
CA ALA A 117 27.12 -27.84 46.48
C ALA A 117 28.34 -27.60 47.37
N ARG A 118 28.98 -26.43 47.26
CA ARG A 118 30.13 -26.05 48.10
C ARG A 118 29.79 -25.97 49.59
N LEU A 119 28.61 -25.43 49.92
CA LEU A 119 28.14 -25.38 51.31
C LEU A 119 27.91 -26.77 51.89
N ARG A 120 27.35 -27.69 51.10
CA ARG A 120 27.15 -29.08 51.53
C ARG A 120 28.46 -29.81 51.75
N GLU A 121 29.44 -29.60 50.88
CA GLU A 121 30.80 -30.14 51.01
C GLU A 121 31.47 -29.61 52.30
N ALA A 122 31.48 -28.29 52.48
CA ALA A 122 32.03 -27.63 53.68
C ALA A 122 31.32 -28.06 54.98
N ALA A 123 29.99 -28.24 54.94
CA ALA A 123 29.22 -28.77 56.07
C ALA A 123 29.56 -30.24 56.37
N SER A 124 29.84 -31.06 55.35
CA SER A 124 30.25 -32.46 55.53
C SER A 124 31.66 -32.60 56.10
N GLU A 125 32.53 -31.64 55.82
CA GLU A 125 33.88 -31.55 56.38
C GLU A 125 33.92 -30.91 57.78
N GLY A 126 32.78 -30.40 58.26
CA GLY A 126 32.69 -29.70 59.56
C GLY A 126 33.33 -28.32 59.57
N VAL A 127 33.69 -27.78 58.41
CA VAL A 127 34.35 -26.47 58.23
C VAL A 127 33.35 -25.52 57.55
N THR A 128 32.32 -25.09 58.28
CA THR A 128 31.43 -24.03 57.80
C THR A 128 32.01 -22.67 58.16
N GLU A 129 32.76 -22.07 57.22
CA GLU A 129 33.27 -20.71 57.35
C GLU A 129 32.13 -19.67 57.25
N PRO A 130 32.09 -18.63 58.11
CA PRO A 130 31.07 -17.57 58.09
C PRO A 130 30.92 -16.89 56.72
N GLU A 131 32.02 -16.67 56.00
CA GLU A 131 32.02 -16.12 54.64
C GLU A 131 31.20 -16.96 53.64
N GLN A 132 31.14 -18.29 53.79
CA GLN A 132 30.36 -19.14 52.89
C GLN A 132 28.86 -19.00 53.14
N ILE A 133 28.45 -18.92 54.40
CA ILE A 133 27.06 -18.66 54.78
C ILE A 133 26.63 -17.28 54.25
N ASN A 134 27.47 -16.25 54.42
CA ASN A 134 27.21 -14.92 53.89
C ASN A 134 27.08 -14.93 52.36
N ARG A 135 27.93 -15.67 51.64
CA ARG A 135 27.80 -15.86 50.19
C ARG A 135 26.50 -16.56 49.80
N ALA A 136 26.08 -17.57 50.56
CA ALA A 136 24.82 -18.27 50.35
C ALA A 136 23.62 -17.34 50.48
N MET A 137 23.59 -16.57 51.58
CA MET A 137 22.51 -15.61 51.86
C MET A 137 22.48 -14.48 50.83
N LEU A 138 23.63 -14.01 50.37
CA LEU A 138 23.71 -13.02 49.28
C LEU A 138 23.17 -13.58 47.97
N ALA A 139 23.55 -14.80 47.60
CA ALA A 139 23.04 -15.46 46.39
C ALA A 139 21.52 -15.69 46.46
N GLU A 140 20.99 -16.06 47.63
CA GLU A 140 19.56 -16.22 47.87
C GLU A 140 18.82 -14.88 47.78
N LEU A 141 19.35 -13.81 48.39
CA LEU A 141 18.79 -12.47 48.28
C LEU A 141 18.79 -11.95 46.84
N GLU A 142 19.86 -12.18 46.07
CA GLU A 142 19.90 -11.85 44.64
C GLU A 142 18.85 -12.65 43.86
N SER A 143 18.67 -13.94 44.16
CA SER A 143 17.65 -14.76 43.50
C SER A 143 16.22 -14.30 43.80
N LEU A 144 15.92 -13.92 45.06
CA LEU A 144 14.62 -13.39 45.46
C LEU A 144 14.33 -12.02 44.84
N ARG A 145 15.36 -11.19 44.68
CA ARG A 145 15.25 -9.90 43.97
C ARG A 145 14.95 -10.12 42.49
N ALA A 146 15.67 -11.02 41.83
CA ALA A 146 15.43 -11.35 40.42
C ALA A 146 14.03 -11.94 40.20
N LEU A 147 13.54 -12.79 41.12
CA LEU A 147 12.18 -13.33 41.06
C LEU A 147 11.14 -12.22 41.20
N ARG A 148 11.27 -11.33 42.21
CA ARG A 148 10.35 -10.21 42.39
C ARG A 148 10.35 -9.22 41.22
N GLU A 149 11.50 -9.04 40.57
CA GLU A 149 11.61 -8.19 39.38
C GLU A 149 10.92 -8.84 38.17
N ALA A 150 11.06 -10.16 37.99
CA ALA A 150 10.31 -10.91 36.99
C ALA A 150 8.79 -10.83 37.23
N ASP A 151 8.34 -11.08 38.46
CA ASP A 151 6.92 -10.99 38.83
C ASP A 151 6.36 -9.59 38.55
N ARG A 152 7.11 -8.53 38.87
CA ARG A 152 6.69 -7.14 38.56
C ARG A 152 6.57 -6.90 37.06
N HIS A 153 7.53 -7.37 36.27
CA HIS A 153 7.46 -7.24 34.81
C HIS A 153 6.28 -8.00 34.20
N GLU A 154 5.94 -9.18 34.73
CA GLU A 154 4.75 -9.92 34.31
C GLU A 154 3.48 -9.15 34.69
N LEU A 155 3.40 -8.60 35.91
CA LEU A 155 2.27 -7.79 36.33
C LEU A 155 2.13 -6.50 35.52
N ASP A 156 3.22 -5.80 35.21
CA ASP A 156 3.21 -4.59 34.39
C ASP A 156 2.73 -4.90 32.96
N ALA A 157 3.15 -6.04 32.38
CA ALA A 157 2.68 -6.50 31.08
C ALA A 157 1.18 -6.83 31.10
N LEU A 158 0.71 -7.57 32.12
CA LEU A 158 -0.71 -7.87 32.29
C LEU A 158 -1.54 -6.59 32.48
N ILE A 159 -1.05 -5.61 33.25
CA ILE A 159 -1.72 -4.32 33.42
C ILE A 159 -1.78 -3.57 32.09
N ALA A 160 -0.71 -3.58 31.30
CA ALA A 160 -0.69 -2.94 29.99
C ALA A 160 -1.68 -3.58 29.00
N GLU A 161 -1.86 -4.90 29.04
CA GLU A 161 -2.85 -5.62 28.23
C GLU A 161 -4.29 -5.41 28.72
N LEU A 162 -4.50 -5.37 30.05
CA LEU A 162 -5.84 -5.24 30.64
C LEU A 162 -6.37 -3.80 30.60
N LYS A 163 -5.50 -2.79 30.66
CA LYS A 163 -5.88 -1.37 30.66
C LYS A 163 -6.77 -0.96 29.47
N PRO A 164 -6.43 -1.25 28.20
CA PRO A 164 -7.29 -0.91 27.07
C PRO A 164 -8.64 -1.63 27.12
N LEU A 165 -8.68 -2.90 27.57
CA LEU A 165 -9.93 -3.66 27.69
C LEU A 165 -10.88 -3.09 28.76
N VAL A 166 -10.33 -2.54 29.84
CA VAL A 166 -11.11 -1.89 30.89
C VAL A 166 -11.61 -0.51 30.43
N GLU A 167 -10.80 0.23 29.68
CA GLU A 167 -11.19 1.54 29.11
C GLU A 167 -12.31 1.35 28.07
N GLU A 168 -12.21 0.37 27.16
CA GLU A 168 -13.30 0.03 26.21
C GLU A 168 -14.60 -0.41 26.92
N ALA A 169 -14.50 -1.15 28.03
CA ALA A 169 -15.66 -1.57 28.81
C ALA A 169 -16.27 -0.45 29.66
N ALA A 170 -15.52 0.62 29.94
CA ALA A 170 -16.01 1.79 30.68
C ALA A 170 -16.65 2.85 29.77
N ASP A 171 -16.24 2.89 28.49
CA ASP A 171 -16.79 3.79 27.46
C ASP A 171 -18.00 3.20 26.70
N ALA A 172 -18.37 1.94 26.97
CA ALA A 172 -19.54 1.23 26.43
C ALA A 172 -20.78 1.33 27.34
#